data_AF-A0A836YX25-F1
#
_entry.id   AF-A0A836YX25-F1
#
_cell.length_a   1.000
_cell.length_b   1.000
_cell.length_c   1.000
_cell.angle_alpha   90.00
_cell.angle_beta   90.00
_cell.angle_gamma   90.00
#
_symmetry.space_group_name_H-M   'P 1'
#
loop_
_entity.id
_entity.type
_entity.pdbx_description
1 polymer ?
#
loop_
_entity_poly.entity_id
_entity_poly.type
_entity_poly.pdbx_seq_one_letter_code
_entity_poly.pdbx_strand_id
1 'polypeptide(L)'
;MTTLTFQNTTLSVINKNNHTFLTASDLGTALEYADPTKAIVKIYNRNADEFTAEMTALIELQTAGGKQQVRVFSLRGAHLIAMFARTKVAKEFRKWVLDILDREILQNEQ
;
A
#
# COMPACT_ATOMS: atom_id res chain seq x y z
N MET A 1 13.95 -8.21 6.08
CA MET A 1 12.74 -7.42 5.80
C MET A 1 13.14 -6.27 4.92
N THR A 2 12.57 -6.14 3.73
CA THR A 2 12.70 -4.92 2.94
C THR A 2 11.79 -3.88 3.58
N THR A 3 12.23 -2.63 3.68
CA THR A 3 11.42 -1.54 4.22
C THR A 3 11.42 -0.41 3.21
N LEU A 4 10.24 0.16 2.96
CA LEU A 4 10.09 1.34 2.13
C LEU A 4 9.81 2.53 3.04
N THR A 5 10.51 3.64 2.83
CA THR A 5 10.31 4.84 3.64
C THR A 5 9.70 5.93 2.77
N PHE A 6 8.54 6.41 3.17
CA PHE A 6 7.90 7.59 2.59
C PHE A 6 7.92 8.71 3.62
N GLN A 7 8.64 9.79 3.30
CA GLN A 7 8.91 10.90 4.22
C GLN A 7 9.50 10.40 5.56
N ASN A 8 8.74 10.48 6.66
CA ASN A 8 9.12 9.99 7.99
C ASN A 8 8.40 8.69 8.39
N THR A 9 7.66 8.06 7.46
CA THR A 9 6.90 6.84 7.72
C THR A 9 7.60 5.63 7.11
N THR A 10 7.96 4.67 7.95
CA THR A 10 8.47 3.36 7.52
C THR A 10 7.30 2.43 7.24
N LEU A 11 7.25 1.91 6.02
CA LEU A 11 6.23 1.00 5.53
C LEU A 11 6.80 -0.43 5.57
N SER A 12 6.03 -1.34 6.15
CA SER A 12 6.41 -2.75 6.21
C SER A 12 6.11 -3.41 4.85
N VAL A 13 7.15 -3.84 4.16
CA VAL A 13 7.01 -4.53 2.88
C VAL A 13 6.81 -6.02 3.09
N ILE A 14 5.76 -6.54 2.47
CA ILE A 14 5.48 -7.96 2.37
C ILE A 14 5.73 -8.38 0.93
N ASN A 15 6.76 -9.21 0.72
CA ASN A 15 7.04 -9.78 -0.60
C ASN A 15 6.22 -11.06 -0.77
N LYS A 16 5.36 -11.09 -1.79
CA LYS A 16 4.56 -12.27 -2.14
C LYS A 16 4.52 -12.41 -3.66
N ASN A 17 4.87 -13.59 -4.17
CA ASN A 17 4.87 -13.89 -5.61
C ASN A 17 5.63 -12.83 -6.44
N ASN A 18 6.83 -12.44 -6.00
CA ASN A 18 7.63 -11.36 -6.61
C ASN A 18 6.99 -9.96 -6.62
N HIS A 19 5.85 -9.75 -5.96
CA HIS A 19 5.22 -8.44 -5.84
C HIS A 19 5.41 -7.87 -4.44
N THR A 20 5.73 -6.57 -4.40
CA THR A 20 5.81 -5.75 -3.20
C THR A 20 4.41 -5.36 -2.74
N PHE A 21 4.04 -5.78 -1.52
CA PHE A 21 2.77 -5.41 -0.89
C PHE A 21 2.97 -4.56 0.38
N LEU A 22 2.02 -3.65 0.61
CA LEU A 22 1.94 -2.75 1.76
C LEU A 22 0.65 -3.02 2.53
N THR A 23 0.70 -2.92 3.86
CA THR A 23 -0.49 -3.10 4.69
C THR A 23 -1.42 -1.89 4.63
N ALA A 24 -2.73 -2.11 4.79
CA ALA A 24 -3.71 -1.02 4.87
C ALA A 24 -3.39 -0.04 6.03
N SER A 25 -2.83 -0.53 7.13
CA SER A 25 -2.44 0.30 8.26
C SER A 25 -1.28 1.22 7.89
N ASP A 26 -0.22 0.69 7.29
CA ASP A 26 0.97 1.46 6.91
C ASP A 26 0.62 2.52 5.86
N LEU A 27 -0.21 2.16 4.87
CA LEU A 27 -0.72 3.12 3.89
C LEU A 27 -1.52 4.25 4.54
N GLY A 28 -2.39 3.91 5.49
CA GLY A 28 -3.19 4.91 6.18
C GLY A 28 -2.33 5.88 7.00
N THR A 29 -1.29 5.37 7.65
CA THR A 29 -0.32 6.18 8.41
C THR A 29 0.49 7.09 7.49
N ALA A 30 1.01 6.55 6.37
CA ALA A 30 1.78 7.32 5.41
C ALA A 30 0.95 8.41 4.70
N LEU A 31 -0.37 8.23 4.62
CA LEU A 31 -1.31 9.21 4.09
C LEU A 31 -1.92 10.14 5.17
N GLU A 32 -1.41 10.05 6.41
CA GLU A 32 -1.81 10.87 7.57
C GLU A 32 -3.28 10.77 7.95
N TYR A 33 -3.90 9.59 7.77
CA TYR A 33 -5.26 9.35 8.24
C TYR A 33 -5.30 9.12 9.75
N ALA A 34 -6.25 9.75 10.43
CA ALA A 34 -6.48 9.57 11.88
C ALA A 34 -6.86 8.12 12.25
N ASP A 35 -7.61 7.43 11.38
CA ASP A 35 -7.92 6.00 11.48
C ASP A 35 -7.32 5.25 10.28
N PRO A 36 -6.01 4.90 10.29
CA PRO A 36 -5.27 4.41 9.13
C PRO A 36 -5.98 3.28 8.36
N THR A 37 -6.17 2.12 9.02
CA THR A 37 -6.77 0.94 8.39
C THR A 37 -8.20 1.21 7.93
N LYS A 38 -9.00 1.89 8.74
CA LYS A 38 -10.43 2.13 8.46
C LYS A 38 -10.60 3.09 7.27
N ALA A 39 -9.79 4.13 7.18
CA ALA A 39 -9.81 5.07 6.08
C ALA A 39 -9.48 4.37 4.75
N ILE A 40 -8.41 3.57 4.73
CA ILE A 40 -7.97 2.85 3.52
C ILE A 40 -9.01 1.81 3.09
N VAL A 41 -9.55 1.02 4.01
CA VAL A 41 -10.61 0.05 3.68
C VAL A 41 -11.86 0.75 3.16
N LYS A 42 -12.23 1.92 3.72
CA LYS A 42 -13.36 2.70 3.23
C LYS A 42 -13.13 3.25 1.82
N ILE A 43 -11.92 3.71 1.50
CA ILE A 43 -11.55 4.14 0.15
C ILE A 43 -11.62 2.96 -0.81
N TYR A 44 -11.02 1.83 -0.46
CA TYR A 44 -11.05 0.62 -1.26
C TYR A 44 -12.49 0.16 -1.55
N ASN A 45 -13.32 0.00 -0.51
CA ASN A 45 -14.69 -0.51 -0.66
C ASN A 45 -15.58 0.37 -1.57
N ARG A 46 -15.30 1.67 -1.66
CA ARG A 46 -16.04 2.62 -2.50
C ARG A 46 -15.66 2.57 -3.97
N ASN A 47 -14.48 2.05 -4.29
CA ASN A 47 -13.93 2.04 -5.64
C ASN A 47 -13.42 0.63 -5.99
N ALA A 48 -14.00 -0.41 -5.37
CA ALA A 48 -13.48 -1.77 -5.42
C ALA A 48 -13.47 -2.34 -6.85
N ASP A 49 -14.34 -1.83 -7.71
CA ASP A 49 -14.44 -2.13 -9.13
C ASP A 49 -13.23 -1.66 -9.95
N GLU A 50 -12.46 -0.67 -9.48
CA GLU A 50 -11.22 -0.23 -10.12
C GLU A 50 -9.98 -1.06 -9.71
N PHE A 51 -10.11 -1.96 -8.73
CA PHE A 51 -9.01 -2.80 -8.27
C PHE A 51 -9.03 -4.18 -8.93
N THR A 52 -7.88 -4.61 -9.44
CA THR A 52 -7.68 -5.98 -9.93
C THR A 52 -7.31 -6.93 -8.80
N ALA A 53 -7.44 -8.23 -9.03
CA ALA A 53 -7.07 -9.27 -8.06
C ALA A 53 -5.57 -9.24 -7.67
N GLU A 54 -4.71 -8.66 -8.52
CA GLU A 54 -3.28 -8.51 -8.26
C GLU A 54 -2.95 -7.25 -7.44
N MET A 55 -3.88 -6.30 -7.34
CA MET A 55 -3.68 -5.05 -6.62
C MET A 55 -3.94 -5.16 -5.12
N THR A 56 -4.68 -6.18 -4.68
CA THR A 56 -5.04 -6.35 -3.27
C THR A 56 -5.21 -7.82 -2.91
N ALA A 57 -4.83 -8.18 -1.68
CA ALA A 57 -5.06 -9.51 -1.14
C ALA A 57 -5.38 -9.44 0.36
N LEU A 58 -6.08 -10.45 0.87
CA LEU A 58 -6.13 -10.73 2.31
C LEU A 58 -5.04 -11.75 2.63
N ILE A 59 -4.26 -11.48 3.67
CA ILE A 59 -3.23 -12.38 4.17
C ILE A 59 -3.39 -12.56 5.67
N GLU A 60 -2.99 -13.72 6.19
CA GLU A 60 -2.91 -13.95 7.63
C GLU A 60 -1.58 -13.39 8.16
N LEU A 61 -1.65 -12.40 9.04
CA LEU A 61 -0.49 -11.85 9.75
C LEU A 61 -0.64 -12.11 11.25
N GLN A 62 0.49 -12.37 11.91
CA GLN A 62 0.55 -12.40 13.36
C GLN A 62 0.67 -10.96 13.87
N THR A 63 -0.38 -10.48 14.52
CA THR A 63 -0.42 -9.17 15.17
C THR A 63 -0.38 -9.35 16.70
N ALA A 64 -0.35 -8.24 17.44
CA ALA A 64 -0.42 -8.27 18.90
C ALA A 64 -1.70 -8.95 19.43
N GLY A 65 -2.78 -8.97 18.63
CA GLY A 65 -4.05 -9.63 18.96
C GLY A 65 -4.14 -11.08 18.49
N GLY A 66 -3.05 -11.66 17.98
CA GLY A 66 -3.02 -13.01 17.40
C GLY A 66 -3.07 -13.02 15.88
N LYS A 67 -3.48 -14.14 15.29
CA LYS A 67 -3.58 -14.29 13.83
C LYS A 67 -4.79 -13.52 13.32
N GLN A 68 -4.55 -12.54 12.45
CA GLN A 68 -5.60 -11.71 11.87
C GLN A 68 -5.48 -11.66 10.35
N GLN A 69 -6.62 -11.61 9.67
CA GLN A 69 -6.65 -11.33 8.24
C GLN A 69 -6.44 -9.83 8.01
N VAL A 70 -5.32 -9.48 7.39
CA VAL A 70 -4.96 -8.11 7.07
C VAL A 70 -5.02 -7.93 5.56
N ARG A 71 -5.70 -6.87 5.12
CA ARG A 71 -5.71 -6.50 3.71
C ARG A 71 -4.43 -5.77 3.37
N VAL A 72 -3.80 -6.23 2.30
CA VAL A 72 -2.60 -5.64 1.73
C VAL A 72 -2.87 -5.18 0.30
N PHE A 73 -2.06 -4.24 -0.16
CA PHE A 73 -2.14 -3.64 -1.47
C PHE A 73 -0.78 -3.70 -2.14
N SER A 74 -0.72 -4.07 -3.42
CA SER A 74 0.52 -3.95 -4.18
C SER A 74 0.88 -2.47 -4.35
N LEU A 75 2.10 -2.15 -4.80
CA LEU A 75 2.48 -0.76 -5.12
C LEU A 75 1.47 -0.09 -6.07
N ARG A 76 1.00 -0.80 -7.10
CA ARG A 76 -0.05 -0.28 -8.00
C ARG A 76 -1.37 -0.04 -7.29
N GLY A 77 -1.80 -0.96 -6.40
CA GLY A 77 -2.99 -0.77 -5.57
C GLY A 77 -2.86 0.41 -4.60
N ALA A 78 -1.69 0.57 -3.98
CA ALA A 78 -1.37 1.69 -3.10
C ALA A 78 -1.42 3.03 -3.83
N HIS A 79 -0.91 3.09 -5.07
CA HIS A 79 -1.03 4.27 -5.92
C HIS A 79 -2.51 4.64 -6.15
N LEU A 80 -3.36 3.66 -6.44
CA LEU A 80 -4.78 3.90 -6.70
C LEU A 80 -5.52 4.39 -5.44
N ILE A 81 -5.22 3.82 -4.27
CA ILE A 81 -5.71 4.33 -2.97
C ILE A 81 -5.34 5.81 -2.79
N ALA A 82 -4.08 6.16 -3.04
CA ALA A 82 -3.62 7.55 -2.93
C ALA A 82 -4.29 8.48 -3.96
N MET A 83 -4.68 7.96 -5.13
CA MET A 83 -5.44 8.73 -6.13
C MET A 83 -6.83 9.12 -5.62
N PHE A 84 -7.50 8.22 -4.89
CA PHE A 84 -8.81 8.49 -4.30
C PHE A 84 -8.76 9.30 -3.00
N ALA A 85 -7.64 9.25 -2.27
CA ALA A 85 -7.43 10.03 -1.04
C ALA A 85 -7.47 11.55 -1.27
N ARG A 86 -6.99 12.03 -2.43
CA ARG A 86 -7.03 13.44 -2.88
C ARG A 86 -6.43 14.48 -1.91
N THR A 87 -5.60 14.09 -0.94
CA THR A 87 -4.88 15.00 -0.03
C THR A 87 -3.55 15.46 -0.63
N LYS A 88 -2.91 16.51 -0.06
CA LYS A 88 -1.58 16.97 -0.50
C LYS A 88 -0.53 15.85 -0.37
N VAL A 89 -0.50 15.21 0.81
CA VAL A 89 0.39 14.08 1.10
C VAL A 89 0.14 12.91 0.14
N ALA A 90 -1.11 12.61 -0.19
CA ALA A 90 -1.42 11.57 -1.17
C ALA A 90 -0.91 11.89 -2.58
N LYS A 91 -0.83 13.18 -2.98
CA LYS A 91 -0.22 13.55 -4.26
C LYS A 91 1.28 13.26 -4.28
N GLU A 92 1.97 13.51 -3.18
CA GLU A 92 3.40 13.21 -3.02
C GLU A 92 3.63 11.70 -2.97
N PHE A 93 2.77 10.98 -2.24
CA PHE A 93 2.80 9.52 -2.15
C PHE A 93 2.68 8.87 -3.53
N ARG A 94 1.78 9.36 -4.39
CA ARG A 94 1.67 8.84 -5.78
C ARG A 94 2.97 8.95 -6.57
N LYS A 95 3.64 10.10 -6.51
CA LYS A 95 4.93 10.29 -7.20
C LYS A 95 5.97 9.30 -6.68
N TRP A 96 6.07 9.21 -5.36
CA TRP A 96 7.01 8.31 -4.71
C TRP A 96 6.77 6.83 -5.08
N VAL A 97 5.51 6.38 -5.15
CA VAL A 97 5.20 5.02 -5.60
C VAL A 97 5.62 4.80 -7.06
N LEU A 98 5.39 5.76 -7.95
CA LEU A 98 5.82 5.66 -9.34
C LEU A 98 7.34 5.58 -9.45
N ASP A 99 8.08 6.40 -8.68
CA ASP A 99 9.54 6.35 -8.65
C ASP A 99 10.09 4.98 -8.22
N ILE A 100 9.36 4.24 -7.38
CA ILE A 100 9.73 2.88 -6.98
C ILE A 100 9.41 1.88 -8.09
N LEU A 101 8.20 1.96 -8.67
CA LEU A 101 7.80 1.09 -9.77
C LEU A 101 8.75 1.23 -10.97
N ASP A 102 9.14 2.46 -11.31
CA ASP A 102 10.10 2.72 -12.39
C ASP A 102 11.46 2.09 -12.10
N ARG A 103 11.94 2.14 -10.84
CA ARG A 103 13.18 1.48 -10.43
C ARG A 103 13.07 -0.05 -10.50
N GLU A 104 11.95 -0.62 -10.07
CA GLU A 104 11.71 -2.07 -10.16
C GLU A 104 11.71 -2.52 -11.62
N ILE A 105 11.11 -1.76 -12.54
CA ILE A 105 11.12 -2.08 -13.97
C ILE A 105 12.55 -2.07 -14.51
N LEU A 106 13.32 -1.00 -14.27
CA LEU A 106 14.70 -0.89 -14.75
C LEU A 106 15.63 -1.99 -14.22
N GLN A 107 15.36 -2.51 -13.03
CA GLN A 107 16.12 -3.63 -12.45
C GLN A 107 15.75 -4.99 -13.05
N ASN A 108 14.51 -5.16 -13.53
CA ASN A 108 14.05 -6.40 -14.14
C ASN A 108 14.42 -6.53 -15.62
N GLU A 109 14.90 -5.45 -16.26
CA GLU A 109 15.38 -5.45 -17.65
C GLU A 109 16.86 -5.86 -17.80
N GLN A 110 17.52 -6.25 -16.71
CA GLN A 110 18.91 -6.77 -16.67
C GLN A 110 18.94 -8.27 -16.41
#